data_AF-A0A7V9C0P6-F1
#
_entry.id   AF-A0A7V9C0P6-F1
#
_cell.length_a   1.000
_cell.length_b   1.000
_cell.length_c   1.000
_cell.angle_alpha   90.00
_cell.angle_beta   90.00
_cell.angle_gamma   90.00
#
_symmetry.space_group_name_H-M   'P 1'
#
loop_
_entity.id
_entity.type
_entity.pdbx_description
1 polymer ?
#
loop_
_entity_poly.entity_id
_entity_poly.type
_entity_poly.pdbx_seq_one_letter_code
_entity_poly.pdbx_strand_id
1 'polypeptide(L)' 'MRRVGLLDGQRAVVTGGGSGIGRATCRRMASEGARVAVVDLDGDAADAVA' A
#
# COMPACT_ATOMS: atom_id res chain seq x y z
N MET A 1 -12.12 23.72 2.89
CA MET A 1 -10.71 23.28 2.68
C MET A 1 -10.72 21.82 2.29
N ARG A 2 -10.15 21.43 1.15
CA ARG A 2 -9.96 20.00 0.83
C ARG A 2 -8.92 19.44 1.81
N ARG A 3 -9.31 18.50 2.67
CA ARG A 3 -8.32 17.71 3.42
C ARG A 3 -7.74 16.70 2.46
N VAL A 4 -6.46 16.88 2.15
CA VAL A 4 -5.65 15.95 1.38
C VAL A 4 -5.10 14.91 2.36
N GLY A 5 -5.08 13.63 1.97
CA GLY A 5 -4.51 12.57 2.79
C GLY A 5 -3.02 12.81 3.04
N LEU A 6 -2.48 12.28 4.15
CA LEU A 6 -1.11 12.57 4.58
C LEU A 6 -0.05 12.23 3.51
N LEU A 7 -0.34 11.28 2.62
CA LEU A 7 0.59 10.73 1.64
C LEU A 7 0.18 11.01 0.19
N ASP A 8 -0.68 12.00 -0.04
CA ASP A 8 -1.16 12.31 -1.39
C ASP A 8 -0.03 12.65 -2.35
N GLY A 9 -0.09 12.05 -3.55
CA GLY A 9 0.93 12.20 -4.58
C GLY A 9 2.26 11.49 -4.29
N GLN A 10 2.41 10.82 -3.13
CA GLN A 10 3.61 10.07 -2.80
C GLN A 10 3.59 8.66 -3.39
N ARG A 11 4.79 8.08 -3.52
CA ARG A 11 5.00 6.69 -3.94
C ARG A 11 5.60 5.92 -2.79
N ALA A 12 5.08 4.72 -2.52
CA ALA A 12 5.56 3.84 -1.46
C ALA A 12 5.83 2.44 -2.00
N VAL A 13 6.81 1.75 -1.42
CA VAL A 13 7.08 0.32 -1.68
C VAL A 13 6.98 -0.40 -0.35
N VAL A 14 6.16 -1.45 -0.29
CA VAL A 14 5.98 -2.25 0.92
C VAL A 14 6.38 -3.69 0.63
N THR A 15 7.41 -4.17 1.33
CA THR A 15 7.82 -5.58 1.29
C THR A 15 7.03 -6.42 2.27
N GLY A 16 6.78 -7.69 1.95
CA GLY A 16 5.84 -8.54 2.70
C GLY A 16 4.40 -8.02 2.63
N GLY A 17 4.05 -7.31 1.55
CA GLY A 17 2.78 -6.60 1.40
C GLY A 17 1.57 -7.52 1.17
N GLY A 18 1.79 -8.79 0.86
CA GLY A 18 0.75 -9.77 0.56
C GLY A 18 0.05 -10.32 1.80
N SER A 19 0.50 -10.01 3.02
CA SER A 19 -0.15 -10.51 4.24
C SER A 19 -0.03 -9.61 5.48
N GLY A 20 -0.74 -10.00 6.55
CA GLY A 20 -0.62 -9.41 7.89
C GLY A 20 -0.51 -7.87 7.94
N ILE A 21 0.55 -7.40 8.60
CA ILE A 21 0.84 -5.97 8.77
C ILE A 21 1.20 -5.31 7.44
N GLY A 22 1.90 -6.00 6.53
CA GLY A 22 2.27 -5.46 5.22
C GLY A 22 1.05 -5.07 4.39
N ARG A 23 0.05 -5.98 4.31
CA ARG A 23 -1.24 -5.69 3.66
C ARG A 23 -1.97 -4.51 4.31
N ALA A 24 -2.03 -4.48 5.64
CA ALA A 24 -2.68 -3.39 6.36
C ALA A 24 -1.98 -2.04 6.10
N THR A 25 -0.65 -2.05 6.01
CA THR A 25 0.19 -0.90 5.67
C THR A 25 -0.10 -0.42 4.25
N CYS A 26 -0.13 -1.32 3.26
CA CYS A 26 -0.46 -0.98 1.87
C CYS A 26 -1.80 -0.25 1.78
N ARG A 27 -2.84 -0.84 2.40
CA ARG A 27 -4.20 -0.27 2.41
C ARG A 27 -4.24 1.08 3.09
N ARG A 28 -3.57 1.24 4.24
CA ARG A 28 -3.54 2.51 4.95
C ARG A 28 -2.84 3.58 4.12
N MET A 29 -1.68 3.28 3.55
CA MET A 29 -0.93 4.24 2.74
C MET A 29 -1.71 4.66 1.49
N ALA A 30 -2.37 3.72 0.81
CA ALA A 30 -3.22 4.01 -0.34
C ALA A 30 -4.41 4.89 0.05
N SER A 31 -5.04 4.64 1.21
CA SER A 31 -6.16 5.46 1.71
C SER A 31 -5.76 6.91 2.03
N GLU A 32 -4.47 7.14 2.29
CA GLU A 32 -3.89 8.49 2.51
C GLU A 32 -3.40 9.13 1.20
N GLY A 33 -3.61 8.51 0.04
CA GLY A 33 -3.32 9.06 -1.29
C GLY A 33 -2.01 8.61 -1.93
N ALA A 34 -1.28 7.66 -1.32
CA ALA A 34 -0.06 7.13 -1.91
C ALA A 34 -0.37 6.17 -3.08
N ARG A 35 0.49 6.16 -4.11
CA ARG A 35 0.62 5.02 -5.03
C ARG A 35 1.58 4.00 -4.42
N VAL A 36 1.06 2.81 -4.09
CA VAL A 36 1.80 1.78 -3.37
C VAL A 36 2.17 0.64 -4.30
N ALA A 37 3.44 0.22 -4.29
CA ALA A 37 3.87 -1.04 -4.84
C ALA A 37 3.84 -2.11 -3.74
N VAL A 38 3.00 -3.13 -3.92
CA VAL A 38 2.93 -4.29 -3.04
C VAL A 38 3.97 -5.30 -3.51
N VAL A 39 4.94 -5.60 -2.64
CA VAL A 39 6.00 -6.58 -2.93
C VAL A 39 5.91 -7.70 -1.94
N ASP A 40 5.77 -8.92 -2.43
CA ASP A 40 5.82 -10.14 -1.63
C ASP A 40 6.56 -11.23 -2.40
N LEU A 41 7.01 -12.27 -1.68
CA LEU A 41 7.62 -13.44 -2.31
C LEU A 41 6.55 -14.29 -3.01
N ASP A 42 5.34 -14.32 -2.43
CA ASP A 42 4.16 -14.92 -3.05
C ASP A 42 3.47 -13.86 -3.94
N GLY A 43 3.63 -14.02 -5.25
CA GLY A 43 3.07 -13.11 -6.25
C GLY A 43 1.55 -13.04 -6.21
N ASP A 44 0.88 -14.18 -6.01
CA ASP A 44 -0.60 -14.23 -5.95
C ASP A 44 -1.10 -13.49 -4.70
N ALA A 45 -0.37 -13.61 -3.59
CA ALA A 45 -0.68 -12.87 -2.37
C ALA A 45 -0.48 -11.34 -2.53
N ALA A 46 0.54 -10.93 -3.29
CA ALA A 46 0.75 -9.51 -3.62
C ALA A 46 -0.36 -8.97 -4.54
N ASP A 47 -0.69 -9.71 -5.59
CA ASP A 47 -1.73 -9.33 -6.57
C ASP A 47 -3.13 -9.25 -5.93
N ALA A 48 -3.42 -10.09 -4.94
CA ALA A 48 -4.68 -10.02 -4.18
C ALA A 48 -4.82 -8.73 -3.33
N VAL A 49 -3.74 -7.95 -3.16
CA VAL A 49 -3.72 -6.71 -2.37
C VAL A 49 -3.59 -5.46 -3.25
N ALA A 50 -2.97 -5.56 -4.42
CA ALA A 50 -2.60 -4.46 -5.30
C ALA A 50 -3.78 -3.77 -6.00
#